data_AF-A0A8T0P2S1-F1
#
_entry.id   AF-A0A8T0P2S1-F1
#
_cell.length_a   1.000
_cell.length_b   1.000
_cell.length_c   1.000
_cell.angle_alpha   90.00
_cell.angle_beta   90.00
_cell.angle_gamma   90.00
#
_symmetry.space_group_name_H-M   'P 1'
#
loop_
_entity.id
_entity.type
_entity.pdbx_description
1 polymer ?
#
loop_
_entity_poly.entity_id
_entity_poly.type
_entity_poly.pdbx_seq_one_letter_code
_entity_poly.pdbx_strand_id
1 'polypeptide(L)'
;SPPVTLAEFTLGGADGKDFYDVSLVDGYNVGIGVAAAGARVNYATCGYAGCVGDVNALCPPELQVASGAAAAEAAGGDGAAPTVACRSACEAFGTAEYCCTGAHGGPSTCGPTKYSRLFKAACPAAYSYAYDDPTSTFTCGTGAQYLVTFCPGGHQ
;
A
#
# COMPACT_ATOMS: atom_id res chain seq x y z
N SER A 1 1.90 14.62 3.43
CA SER A 1 0.52 14.34 3.87
C SER A 1 -0.06 13.27 2.96
N PRO A 2 -0.84 12.32 3.49
CA PRO A 2 -1.60 11.33 2.71
C PRO A 2 -2.49 11.96 1.61
N PRO A 3 -2.91 11.19 0.59
CA PRO A 3 -2.60 9.76 0.39
C PRO A 3 -1.19 9.46 -0.13
N VAL A 4 -0.56 8.42 0.41
CA VAL A 4 0.80 7.99 0.04
C VAL A 4 0.95 6.47 0.15
N THR A 5 1.51 5.85 -0.89
CA THR A 5 1.98 4.47 -0.81
C THR A 5 3.31 4.42 -0.09
N LEU A 6 3.42 3.59 0.94
CA LEU A 6 4.63 3.47 1.77
C LEU A 6 5.38 2.18 1.44
N ALA A 7 6.71 2.24 1.48
CA ALA A 7 7.56 1.06 1.61
C ALA A 7 8.22 1.14 2.99
N GLU A 8 7.92 0.16 3.84
CA GLU A 8 8.31 0.16 5.24
C GLU A 8 9.36 -0.92 5.48
N PHE A 9 10.34 -0.62 6.34
CA PHE A 9 11.46 -1.51 6.63
C PHE A 9 11.82 -1.46 8.10
N THR A 10 12.03 -2.63 8.70
CA THR A 10 12.73 -2.81 9.97
C THR A 10 13.91 -3.75 9.74
N LEU A 11 15.13 -3.25 9.85
CA LEU A 11 16.35 -4.02 9.60
C LEU A 11 16.92 -4.57 10.91
N GLY A 12 17.30 -5.85 10.93
CA GLY A 12 17.83 -6.51 12.12
C GLY A 12 16.85 -6.61 13.28
N GLY A 13 15.57 -6.80 12.99
CA GLY A 13 14.50 -6.94 13.95
C GLY A 13 14.51 -8.27 14.70
N ALA A 14 13.31 -8.76 15.05
CA ALA A 14 13.14 -10.01 15.76
C ALA A 14 13.84 -11.18 15.06
N ASP A 15 14.50 -12.04 15.85
CA ASP A 15 15.30 -13.18 15.38
C ASP A 15 16.41 -12.84 14.38
N GLY A 16 16.90 -11.59 14.36
CA GLY A 16 17.94 -11.15 13.42
C GLY A 16 17.48 -11.16 11.96
N LYS A 17 16.18 -10.92 11.74
CA LYS A 17 15.56 -10.82 10.42
C LYS A 17 15.22 -9.38 10.08
N ASP A 18 15.24 -9.09 8.80
CA ASP A 18 14.68 -7.86 8.25
C ASP A 18 13.18 -8.09 7.98
N PHE A 19 12.35 -7.10 8.28
CA PHE A 19 10.91 -7.07 8.02
C PHE A 19 10.64 -5.94 7.05
N TYR A 20 9.82 -6.20 6.03
CA TYR A 20 9.49 -5.19 5.05
C TYR A 20 8.13 -5.45 4.43
N ASP A 21 7.51 -4.36 3.99
CA ASP A 21 6.20 -4.38 3.38
C ASP A 21 5.98 -3.14 2.50
N VAL A 22 4.92 -3.21 1.70
CA VAL A 22 4.32 -2.04 1.06
C VAL A 22 2.96 -1.83 1.68
N SER A 23 2.67 -0.59 2.08
CA SER A 23 1.49 -0.26 2.86
C SER A 23 0.66 0.83 2.17
N LEU A 24 -0.64 0.56 2.12
CA LEU A 24 -1.69 1.44 1.63
C LEU A 24 -2.62 1.91 2.75
N VAL A 25 -2.23 1.71 4.01
CA VAL A 25 -2.97 2.19 5.20
C VAL A 25 -3.17 3.70 5.12
N ASP A 26 -2.19 4.41 4.59
CA ASP A 26 -2.20 5.86 4.34
C ASP A 26 -2.65 6.21 2.91
N GLY A 27 -3.29 5.28 2.20
CA GLY A 27 -3.79 5.47 0.84
C GLY A 27 -2.79 5.07 -0.26
N TYR A 28 -3.11 5.46 -1.48
CA TYR A 28 -2.31 5.15 -2.67
C TYR A 28 -2.08 6.40 -3.51
N ASN A 29 -0.89 6.56 -4.06
CA ASN A 29 -0.60 7.59 -5.06
C ASN A 29 0.14 7.00 -6.27
N VAL A 30 1.11 6.11 -6.03
CA VAL A 30 1.90 5.44 -7.07
C VAL A 30 2.18 3.99 -6.66
N GLY A 31 2.18 3.08 -7.64
CA GLY A 31 2.57 1.69 -7.39
C GLY A 31 4.02 1.61 -6.91
N ILE A 32 4.24 0.85 -5.83
CA ILE A 32 5.58 0.57 -5.30
C ILE A 32 5.75 -0.95 -5.21
N GLY A 33 6.92 -1.43 -5.61
CA GLY A 33 7.38 -2.80 -5.43
C GLY A 33 8.69 -2.87 -4.66
N VAL A 34 8.82 -3.85 -3.77
CA VAL A 34 10.01 -4.12 -2.98
C VAL A 34 10.40 -5.58 -3.18
N ALA A 35 11.60 -5.78 -3.72
CA ALA A 35 12.22 -7.09 -3.84
C ALA A 35 13.56 -7.11 -3.09
N ALA A 36 13.80 -8.18 -2.32
CA ALA A 36 15.12 -8.44 -1.78
C ALA A 36 16.10 -8.78 -2.92
N ALA A 37 17.33 -8.27 -2.84
CA ALA A 37 18.39 -8.46 -3.82
C ALA A 37 19.75 -8.74 -3.15
N GLY A 38 20.69 -9.27 -3.93
CA GLY A 38 22.07 -9.51 -3.51
C GLY A 38 22.39 -10.98 -3.18
N ALA A 39 23.67 -11.26 -2.95
CA ALA A 39 24.19 -12.63 -2.87
C ALA A 39 23.73 -13.45 -1.65
N ARG A 40 23.13 -12.80 -0.64
CA ARG A 40 22.67 -13.45 0.61
C ARG A 40 21.17 -13.71 0.64
N VAL A 41 20.44 -13.40 -0.43
CA VAL A 41 18.97 -13.52 -0.48
C VAL A 41 18.55 -14.96 -0.72
N ASN A 42 17.67 -15.45 0.14
CA ASN A 42 16.90 -16.66 -0.10
C ASN A 42 15.51 -16.27 -0.61
N TYR A 43 15.30 -16.31 -1.92
CA TYR A 43 14.03 -15.94 -2.56
C TYR A 43 12.85 -16.85 -2.19
N ALA A 44 13.10 -18.02 -1.58
CA ALA A 44 12.02 -18.86 -1.05
C ALA A 44 11.43 -18.29 0.25
N THR A 45 12.18 -17.44 0.97
CA THR A 45 11.74 -16.82 2.23
C THR A 45 11.56 -15.31 2.12
N CYS A 46 12.35 -14.65 1.27
CA CYS A 46 12.29 -13.22 1.03
C CYS A 46 11.30 -12.92 -0.11
N GLY A 47 10.02 -12.83 0.23
CA GLY A 47 8.94 -12.60 -0.75
C GLY A 47 8.93 -11.19 -1.35
N TYR A 48 8.08 -10.98 -2.35
CA TYR A 48 7.84 -9.67 -2.95
C TYR A 48 6.74 -8.92 -2.19
N ALA A 49 7.02 -7.71 -1.74
CA ALA A 49 6.02 -6.81 -1.21
C ALA A 49 5.69 -5.75 -2.26
N GLY A 50 4.41 -5.46 -2.51
CA GLY A 50 4.11 -4.42 -3.47
C GLY A 50 2.68 -4.28 -3.93
N CYS A 51 2.48 -3.21 -4.68
CA CYS A 51 1.22 -2.81 -5.30
C CYS A 51 1.47 -2.54 -6.79
N VAL A 52 1.17 -3.55 -7.61
CA VAL A 52 1.32 -3.50 -9.07
C VAL A 52 0.04 -3.00 -9.75
N GLY A 53 -1.11 -3.19 -9.10
CA GLY A 53 -2.38 -2.64 -9.58
C GLY A 53 -2.42 -1.12 -9.51
N ASP A 54 -3.15 -0.51 -10.46
CA ASP A 54 -3.46 0.91 -10.44
C ASP A 54 -4.71 1.15 -9.58
N VAL A 55 -4.51 1.54 -8.32
CA VAL A 55 -5.61 1.83 -7.39
C VAL A 55 -6.32 3.14 -7.77
N ASN A 56 -5.66 4.07 -8.46
CA ASN A 56 -6.31 5.31 -8.90
C ASN A 56 -7.44 5.04 -9.89
N ALA A 57 -7.26 4.06 -10.79
CA ALA A 57 -8.28 3.63 -11.74
C ALA A 57 -9.51 2.96 -11.10
N LEU A 58 -9.34 2.39 -9.90
CA LEU A 58 -10.40 1.71 -9.15
C LEU A 58 -10.96 2.56 -7.99
N CYS A 59 -10.39 3.75 -7.76
CA CYS A 59 -10.67 4.53 -6.59
C CYS A 59 -12.13 5.01 -6.57
N PRO A 60 -12.92 4.68 -5.53
CA PRO A 60 -14.31 5.11 -5.46
C PRO A 60 -14.38 6.64 -5.25
N PRO A 61 -15.43 7.32 -5.75
CA PRO A 61 -15.50 8.79 -5.75
C PRO A 61 -15.26 9.44 -4.39
N GLU A 62 -15.73 8.83 -3.31
CA GLU A 62 -15.56 9.32 -1.95
C GLU A 62 -14.12 9.27 -1.41
N LEU A 63 -13.21 8.59 -2.13
CA LEU A 63 -11.78 8.48 -1.78
C LEU A 63 -10.85 9.17 -2.80
N GLN A 64 -11.40 9.67 -3.92
CA GLN A 64 -10.59 10.23 -5.00
C GLN A 64 -9.91 11.54 -4.60
N VAL A 65 -8.64 11.68 -4.97
CA VAL A 65 -7.95 12.96 -5.05
C VAL A 65 -7.83 13.31 -6.52
N ALA A 66 -8.57 14.34 -6.94
CA ALA A 66 -8.53 14.85 -8.30
C ALA A 66 -7.23 15.61 -8.59
N SER A 67 -6.74 15.53 -9.84
CA SER A 67 -5.69 16.42 -10.31
C SER A 67 -6.14 17.88 -10.19
N GLY A 68 -5.25 18.79 -9.77
CA GLY A 68 -5.58 20.22 -9.73
C GLY A 68 -6.00 20.76 -11.12
N ALA A 69 -6.70 21.89 -11.15
CA ALA A 69 -7.24 22.47 -12.39
C ALA A 69 -6.21 22.60 -13.53
N ALA A 70 -4.96 22.94 -13.21
CA ALA A 70 -3.87 23.02 -14.20
C ALA A 70 -3.49 21.66 -14.84
N ALA A 71 -3.66 20.54 -14.13
CA ALA A 71 -3.44 19.20 -14.65
C ALA A 71 -4.64 18.68 -15.45
N ALA A 72 -5.86 19.12 -15.12
CA ALA A 72 -7.07 18.83 -15.89
C ALA A 72 -7.05 19.54 -17.26
N GLU A 73 -6.60 20.80 -17.32
CA GLU A 73 -6.40 21.57 -18.55
C GLU A 73 -5.35 20.93 -19.48
N ALA A 74 -4.25 20.41 -18.91
CA ALA A 74 -3.19 19.73 -19.67
C ALA A 74 -3.66 18.38 -20.26
N ALA A 75 -4.68 17.75 -19.67
CA ALA A 75 -5.28 16.51 -20.17
C ALA A 75 -6.28 16.73 -21.32
N GLY A 76 -6.60 17.99 -21.65
CA GLY A 76 -7.25 18.37 -22.92
C GLY A 76 -8.69 17.89 -23.12
N GLY A 77 -9.52 17.79 -22.07
CA GLY A 77 -10.89 17.31 -22.22
C GLY A 77 -11.91 17.92 -21.26
N ASP A 78 -13.17 17.96 -21.71
CA ASP A 78 -14.38 18.41 -20.99
C ASP A 78 -14.83 17.46 -19.84
N GLY A 79 -13.90 16.64 -19.32
CA GLY A 79 -14.16 15.54 -18.40
C GLY A 79 -13.75 15.84 -16.96
N ALA A 80 -14.25 15.02 -16.02
CA ALA A 80 -13.81 15.04 -14.63
C ALA A 80 -12.28 14.87 -14.56
N ALA A 81 -11.63 15.70 -13.74
CA ALA A 81 -10.18 15.65 -13.55
C ALA A 81 -9.72 14.24 -13.16
N PRO A 82 -8.62 13.72 -13.73
CA PRO A 82 -8.16 12.37 -13.43
C PRO A 82 -7.84 12.22 -11.94
N THR A 83 -8.17 11.06 -11.38
CA THR A 83 -7.74 10.66 -10.03
C THR A 83 -6.23 10.48 -10.03
N VAL A 84 -5.53 11.27 -9.22
CA VAL A 84 -4.06 11.23 -9.09
C VAL A 84 -3.60 10.49 -7.84
N ALA A 85 -4.51 10.29 -6.89
CA ALA A 85 -4.28 9.50 -5.69
C ALA A 85 -5.62 9.02 -5.10
N CYS A 86 -5.58 7.99 -4.25
CA CYS A 86 -6.73 7.41 -3.57
C CYS A 86 -6.52 7.42 -2.05
N ARG A 87 -7.39 8.10 -1.31
CA ARG A 87 -7.40 8.12 0.16
C ARG A 87 -7.72 6.73 0.70
N SER A 88 -7.13 6.34 1.83
CA SER A 88 -7.66 5.21 2.59
C SER A 88 -8.97 5.62 3.29
N ALA A 89 -9.73 4.64 3.76
CA ALA A 89 -10.95 4.93 4.51
C ALA A 89 -10.67 5.64 5.85
N CYS A 90 -9.54 5.32 6.50
CA CYS A 90 -9.15 6.03 7.73
C CYS A 90 -8.89 7.51 7.43
N GLU A 91 -8.15 7.79 6.37
CA GLU A 91 -7.83 9.15 5.97
C GLU A 91 -9.08 9.94 5.58
N ALA A 92 -9.99 9.32 4.81
CA ALA A 92 -11.19 10.00 4.33
C ALA A 92 -12.26 10.24 5.41
N PHE A 93 -12.41 9.33 6.39
CA PHE A 93 -13.54 9.35 7.32
C PHE A 93 -13.15 9.48 8.80
N GLY A 94 -11.91 9.14 9.18
CA GLY A 94 -11.40 9.30 10.55
C GLY A 94 -12.12 8.47 11.62
N THR A 95 -12.92 7.46 11.25
CA THR A 95 -13.69 6.67 12.20
C THR A 95 -12.85 5.58 12.86
N ALA A 96 -13.22 5.19 14.08
CA ALA A 96 -12.53 4.14 14.82
C ALA A 96 -12.48 2.80 14.06
N GLU A 97 -13.54 2.46 13.33
CA GLU A 97 -13.62 1.25 12.49
C GLU A 97 -12.57 1.25 11.38
N TYR A 98 -12.35 2.39 10.70
CA TYR A 98 -11.39 2.45 9.59
C TYR A 98 -9.95 2.68 10.03
N CYS A 99 -9.77 3.40 11.14
CA CYS A 99 -8.46 3.71 11.69
C CYS A 99 -7.97 2.68 12.71
N CYS A 100 -8.78 1.66 13.01
CA CYS A 100 -8.48 0.65 14.01
C CYS A 100 -8.07 1.24 15.37
N THR A 101 -8.89 2.14 15.92
CA THR A 101 -8.64 2.80 17.20
C THR A 101 -9.75 2.54 18.21
N GLY A 102 -9.51 2.88 19.49
CA GLY A 102 -10.52 2.73 20.55
C GLY A 102 -11.01 1.29 20.68
N ALA A 103 -12.34 1.08 20.56
CA ALA A 103 -12.94 -0.25 20.61
C ALA A 103 -12.51 -1.17 19.46
N HIS A 104 -12.04 -0.59 18.35
CA HIS A 104 -11.47 -1.29 17.20
C HIS A 104 -9.93 -1.34 17.25
N GLY A 105 -9.34 -1.08 18.43
CA GLY A 105 -7.90 -1.01 18.61
C GLY A 105 -7.15 -2.34 18.51
N GLY A 106 -7.83 -3.47 18.34
CA GLY A 106 -7.20 -4.78 18.29
C GLY A 106 -7.48 -5.52 16.98
N PRO A 107 -6.61 -6.48 16.59
CA PRO A 107 -6.79 -7.26 15.37
C PRO A 107 -8.07 -8.11 15.37
N SER A 108 -8.59 -8.47 16.56
CA SER A 108 -9.88 -9.17 16.69
C SER A 108 -11.09 -8.24 16.60
N THR A 109 -10.91 -6.92 16.72
CA THR A 109 -11.99 -5.93 16.74
C THR A 109 -11.96 -4.96 15.56
N CYS A 110 -10.87 -4.92 14.78
CA CYS A 110 -10.80 -4.23 13.49
C CYS A 110 -10.72 -5.24 12.34
N GLY A 111 -11.84 -5.43 11.66
CA GLY A 111 -11.92 -6.34 10.52
C GLY A 111 -11.75 -5.61 9.17
N PRO A 112 -11.53 -6.37 8.07
CA PRO A 112 -11.49 -5.80 6.73
C PRO A 112 -12.86 -5.25 6.29
N THR A 113 -12.85 -4.04 5.74
CA THR A 113 -14.04 -3.29 5.30
C THR A 113 -14.19 -3.33 3.77
N LYS A 114 -15.26 -2.76 3.22
CA LYS A 114 -15.42 -2.66 1.76
C LYS A 114 -14.27 -1.91 1.10
N TYR A 115 -13.69 -0.93 1.79
CA TYR A 115 -12.61 -0.11 1.26
C TYR A 115 -11.26 -0.84 1.33
N SER A 116 -10.90 -1.44 2.47
CA SER A 116 -9.62 -2.16 2.55
C SER A 116 -9.60 -3.38 1.62
N ARG A 117 -10.73 -4.06 1.42
CA ARG A 117 -10.84 -5.15 0.42
C ARG A 117 -10.60 -4.68 -1.02
N LEU A 118 -11.00 -3.45 -1.38
CA LEU A 118 -10.71 -2.89 -2.70
C LEU A 118 -9.21 -2.73 -2.91
N PHE A 119 -8.52 -2.18 -1.91
CA PHE A 119 -7.07 -1.99 -1.92
C PHE A 119 -6.34 -3.34 -1.96
N LYS A 120 -6.77 -4.32 -1.15
CA LYS A 120 -6.21 -5.67 -1.13
C LYS A 120 -6.43 -6.43 -2.44
N ALA A 121 -7.59 -6.25 -3.08
CA ALA A 121 -7.86 -6.88 -4.38
C ALA A 121 -6.96 -6.34 -5.49
N ALA A 122 -6.71 -5.02 -5.50
CA ALA A 122 -5.78 -4.42 -6.45
C ALA A 122 -4.32 -4.80 -6.16
N CYS A 123 -3.97 -4.93 -4.86
CA CYS A 123 -2.61 -5.12 -4.40
C CYS A 123 -2.53 -6.20 -3.30
N PRO A 124 -2.60 -7.49 -3.67
CA PRO A 124 -2.62 -8.59 -2.70
C PRO A 124 -1.36 -8.71 -1.84
N ALA A 125 -0.22 -8.22 -2.34
CA ALA A 125 1.08 -8.24 -1.65
C ALA A 125 1.37 -6.94 -0.87
N ALA A 126 0.35 -6.13 -0.58
CA ALA A 126 0.46 -4.91 0.21
C ALA A 126 -0.51 -4.91 1.40
N TYR A 127 -0.15 -4.18 2.46
CA TYR A 127 -1.07 -3.85 3.57
C TYR A 127 -2.18 -2.94 3.06
N SER A 128 -3.43 -3.33 3.34
CA SER A 128 -4.63 -2.56 2.96
C SER A 128 -5.31 -1.85 4.13
N TYR A 129 -4.99 -2.24 5.37
CA TYR A 129 -5.40 -1.60 6.62
C TYR A 129 -4.48 -2.01 7.78
N ALA A 130 -4.63 -1.39 8.96
CA ALA A 130 -3.66 -1.48 10.05
C ALA A 130 -3.42 -2.90 10.61
N TYR A 131 -4.41 -3.79 10.52
CA TYR A 131 -4.31 -5.18 11.00
C TYR A 131 -4.49 -6.20 9.88
N ASP A 132 -4.09 -5.84 8.65
CA ASP A 132 -4.12 -6.77 7.53
C ASP A 132 -3.29 -8.02 7.82
N ASP A 133 -3.65 -9.10 7.12
CA ASP A 133 -3.19 -10.44 7.45
C ASP A 133 -1.68 -10.67 7.15
N PRO A 134 -1.09 -11.80 7.59
CA PRO A 134 0.34 -12.08 7.44
C PRO A 134 0.85 -12.14 5.99
N THR A 135 -0.02 -12.13 4.98
CA THR A 135 0.40 -12.08 3.57
C THR A 135 1.02 -10.74 3.17
N SER A 136 0.93 -9.73 4.03
CA SER A 136 1.44 -8.38 3.77
C SER A 136 2.78 -8.05 4.45
N THR A 137 3.23 -8.83 5.43
CA THR A 137 4.57 -8.70 6.03
C THR A 137 5.50 -9.77 5.48
N PHE A 138 6.62 -9.35 4.90
CA PHE A 138 7.65 -10.25 4.42
C PHE A 138 8.88 -10.17 5.32
N THR A 139 9.58 -11.29 5.46
CA THR A 139 10.83 -11.36 6.24
C THR A 139 11.98 -11.84 5.38
N CYS A 140 13.16 -11.30 5.61
CA CYS A 140 14.38 -11.77 4.97
C CYS A 140 15.50 -11.93 6.01
N GLY A 141 16.50 -12.76 5.71
CA GLY A 141 17.70 -12.80 6.54
C GLY A 141 18.42 -11.44 6.51
N THR A 142 19.01 -11.04 7.63
CA THR A 142 19.77 -9.79 7.72
C THR A 142 20.92 -9.71 6.71
N GLY A 143 21.17 -8.50 6.20
CA GLY A 143 22.22 -8.23 5.23
C GLY A 143 21.79 -8.46 3.77
N ALA A 144 20.48 -8.58 3.53
CA ALA A 144 19.91 -8.41 2.20
C ALA A 144 20.05 -6.96 1.71
N GLN A 145 20.06 -6.78 0.40
CA GLN A 145 19.82 -5.48 -0.23
C GLN A 145 18.36 -5.43 -0.68
N TYR A 146 17.83 -4.25 -0.95
CA TYR A 146 16.44 -4.08 -1.37
C TYR A 146 16.37 -3.19 -2.60
N LEU A 147 15.59 -3.61 -3.59
CA LEU A 147 15.23 -2.81 -4.75
C LEU A 147 13.81 -2.29 -4.57
N VAL A 148 13.68 -0.96 -4.44
CA VAL A 148 12.40 -0.27 -4.44
C VAL A 148 12.13 0.25 -5.85
N THR A 149 11.03 -0.18 -6.45
CA THR A 149 10.62 0.20 -7.81
C THR A 149 9.32 0.97 -7.76
N PHE A 150 9.33 2.19 -8.30
CA PHE A 150 8.11 2.95 -8.57
C PHE A 150 7.52 2.54 -9.91
N CYS A 151 6.20 2.40 -9.98
CA CYS A 151 5.47 1.87 -11.13
C CYS A 151 6.00 0.48 -11.58
N PRO A 152 6.04 -0.53 -10.69
CA PRO A 152 6.48 -1.87 -11.07
C PRO A 152 5.53 -2.45 -12.13
N GLY A 153 6.07 -3.02 -13.20
CA GLY A 153 5.28 -3.66 -14.25
C GLY A 153 4.67 -5.00 -13.81
N GLY A 154 3.62 -5.45 -14.50
CA GLY A 154 2.94 -6.74 -14.28
C GLY A 154 3.73 -8.00 -14.67
N HIS A 155 5.06 -7.97 -14.59
CA HIS A 155 5.93 -9.13 -14.77
C HIS A 155 6.59 -9.45 -13.43
N GLN A 156 5.86 -10.19 -12.60
CA GLN A 156 6.38 -10.95 -11.47
C GLN A 156 5.84 -12.37 -11.63
#